data_AF-A0A258E8V7-F1
#
_entry.id   AF-A0A258E8V7-F1
#
_cell.length_a   1.000
_cell.length_b   1.000
_cell.length_c   1.000
_cell.angle_alpha   90.00
_cell.angle_beta   90.00
_cell.angle_gamma   90.00
#
_symmetry.space_group_name_H-M   'P 1'
#
loop_
_entity.id
_entity.type
_entity.pdbx_description
1 polymer ?
#
loop_
_entity_poly.entity_id
_entity_poly.type
_entity_poly.pdbx_seq_one_letter_code
_entity_poly.pdbx_strand_id
1 'polypeptide(L)'
;RAAGETYRQRAAALHEMRTAAAVKLDEAVAKELAPLKLDAAKFRTAVTQLPEDRWGPSGMDNVEFLISTNPGADFAPLAKIASGGELSRFILALKVALAEQGGATTVIFDEIDRGVGGAVASAIGERLARLANGSDGGQLLAVTHSPQVAARGGMHYKIAKSSEGTVTRTGVVLLDQAGRQEEIARMLSGAEITSEARAQADRLLEGV
;
A
#
# COMPACT_ATOMS: atom_id res chain seq x y z
N ARG A 1 28.11 -9.69 35.76
CA ARG A 1 29.14 -9.56 34.70
C ARG A 1 28.79 -10.42 33.48
N ALA A 2 28.68 -11.74 33.60
CA ALA A 2 28.33 -12.62 32.47
C ALA A 2 27.04 -12.21 31.71
N ALA A 3 25.95 -11.90 32.41
CA ALA A 3 24.70 -11.49 31.77
C ALA A 3 24.82 -10.21 30.90
N GLY A 4 25.63 -9.23 31.33
CA GLY A 4 25.86 -8.00 30.56
C GLY A 4 26.72 -8.23 29.32
N GLU A 5 27.66 -9.17 29.37
CA GLU A 5 28.46 -9.57 28.23
C GLU A 5 27.65 -10.36 27.20
N THR A 6 26.81 -11.30 27.67
CA THR A 6 25.84 -12.00 26.81
C THR A 6 24.87 -11.02 26.15
N TYR A 7 24.36 -10.03 26.89
CA TYR A 7 23.52 -8.99 26.33
C TYR A 7 24.23 -8.24 25.20
N ARG A 8 25.47 -7.75 25.44
CA ARG A 8 26.25 -7.01 24.43
C ARG A 8 26.51 -7.84 23.18
N GLN A 9 26.87 -9.11 23.32
CA GLN A 9 27.07 -10.01 22.18
C GLN A 9 25.80 -10.18 21.35
N ARG A 10 24.66 -10.42 22.00
CA ARG A 10 23.36 -10.57 21.31
C ARG A 10 22.87 -9.27 20.69
N ALA A 11 23.05 -8.14 21.37
CA ALA A 11 22.69 -6.83 20.87
C ALA A 11 23.53 -6.44 19.64
N ALA A 12 24.83 -6.73 19.64
CA ALA A 12 25.70 -6.55 18.48
C ALA A 12 25.27 -7.42 17.29
N ALA A 13 24.98 -8.70 17.53
CA ALA A 13 24.48 -9.58 16.48
C ALA A 13 23.13 -9.09 15.90
N LEU A 14 22.22 -8.60 16.75
CA LEU A 14 20.94 -8.03 16.32
C LEU A 14 21.12 -6.74 15.51
N HIS A 15 22.06 -5.89 15.88
CA HIS A 15 22.39 -4.67 15.13
C HIS A 15 22.84 -4.99 13.71
N GLU A 16 23.78 -5.93 13.54
CA GLU A 16 24.23 -6.36 12.21
C GLU A 16 23.09 -6.91 11.36
N MET A 17 22.21 -7.71 11.97
CA MET A 17 21.02 -8.23 11.28
C MET A 17 20.07 -7.12 10.86
N ARG A 18 19.86 -6.09 11.70
CA ARG A 18 19.02 -4.92 11.39
C ARG A 18 19.61 -4.09 10.26
N THR A 19 20.90 -3.81 10.29
CA THR A 19 21.58 -3.03 9.24
C THR A 19 21.51 -3.76 7.90
N ALA A 20 21.73 -5.09 7.89
CA ALA A 20 21.58 -5.88 6.67
C ALA A 20 20.14 -5.93 6.15
N ALA A 21 19.15 -6.05 7.04
CA ALA A 21 17.73 -6.03 6.66
C ALA A 21 17.27 -4.64 6.18
N ALA A 22 17.79 -3.57 6.77
CA ALA A 22 17.51 -2.19 6.39
C ALA A 22 17.87 -1.94 4.92
N VAL A 23 19.05 -2.37 4.47
CA VAL A 23 19.47 -2.24 3.07
C VAL A 23 18.51 -2.96 2.12
N LYS A 24 18.13 -4.21 2.45
CA LYS A 24 17.20 -4.99 1.64
C LYS A 24 15.81 -4.34 1.56
N LEU A 25 15.32 -3.83 2.69
CA LEU A 25 14.05 -3.12 2.75
C LEU A 25 14.10 -1.83 1.93
N ASP A 26 15.18 -1.06 2.06
CA ASP A 26 15.36 0.20 1.34
C ASP A 26 15.37 -0.03 -0.19
N GLU A 27 16.08 -1.06 -0.66
CA GLU A 27 16.08 -1.45 -2.07
C GLU A 27 14.71 -1.93 -2.57
N ALA A 28 13.99 -2.70 -1.73
CA ALA A 28 12.65 -3.17 -2.08
C ALA A 28 11.67 -2.00 -2.18
N VAL A 29 11.63 -1.12 -1.17
CA VAL A 29 10.74 0.05 -1.17
C VAL A 29 11.10 1.01 -2.31
N ALA A 30 12.38 1.23 -2.60
CA ALA A 30 12.80 2.13 -3.70
C ALA A 30 12.23 1.70 -5.07
N LYS A 31 12.10 0.39 -5.33
CA LYS A 31 11.50 -0.15 -6.56
C LYS A 31 10.00 0.18 -6.69
N GLU A 32 9.34 0.41 -5.56
CA GLU A 32 7.91 0.72 -5.49
C GLU A 32 7.57 2.20 -5.68
N LEU A 33 8.52 3.10 -5.43
CA LEU A 33 8.24 4.54 -5.39
C LEU A 33 7.85 5.10 -6.77
N ALA A 34 8.66 4.85 -7.80
CA ALA A 34 8.37 5.34 -9.15
C ALA A 34 7.04 4.81 -9.73
N PRO A 35 6.75 3.48 -9.66
CA PRO A 35 5.43 2.96 -10.03
C PRO A 35 4.27 3.67 -9.35
N LEU A 36 4.43 4.10 -8.10
CA LEU A 36 3.40 4.80 -7.32
C LEU A 36 3.43 6.33 -7.47
N LYS A 37 4.09 6.85 -8.51
CA LYS A 37 4.22 8.30 -8.80
C LYS A 37 4.95 9.07 -7.69
N LEU A 38 5.95 8.45 -7.08
CA LEU A 38 6.87 9.03 -6.10
C LEU A 38 8.31 9.02 -6.63
N ASP A 39 8.50 9.27 -7.93
CA ASP A 39 9.79 9.13 -8.64
C ASP A 39 10.93 9.95 -8.04
N ALA A 40 10.61 11.12 -7.49
CA ALA A 40 11.57 12.02 -6.88
C ALA A 40 11.89 11.69 -5.42
N ALA A 41 11.14 10.76 -4.83
CA ALA A 41 11.20 10.47 -3.43
C ALA A 41 12.21 9.36 -3.10
N LYS A 42 12.74 9.39 -1.89
CA LYS A 42 13.70 8.41 -1.38
C LYS A 42 13.24 7.88 -0.04
N PHE A 43 13.47 6.60 0.19
CA PHE A 43 13.22 5.92 1.45
C PHE A 43 14.55 5.45 2.05
N ARG A 44 14.66 5.49 3.37
CA ARG A 44 15.82 5.01 4.11
C ARG A 44 15.42 4.48 5.49
N THR A 45 15.90 3.31 5.84
CA THR A 45 15.77 2.74 7.19
C THR A 45 17.01 3.11 7.99
N ALA A 46 16.87 4.07 8.91
CA ALA A 46 17.96 4.47 9.79
C ALA A 46 18.04 3.54 11.00
N VAL A 47 19.20 2.89 11.19
CA VAL A 47 19.51 2.06 12.35
C VAL A 47 20.63 2.76 13.13
N THR A 48 20.28 3.42 14.23
CA THR A 48 21.22 4.23 15.01
C THR A 48 21.44 3.60 16.38
N GLN A 49 22.70 3.35 16.73
CA GLN A 49 23.04 2.86 18.06
C GLN A 49 22.71 3.92 19.13
N LEU A 50 22.05 3.48 20.19
CA LEU A 50 21.70 4.26 21.36
C LEU A 50 22.86 4.26 22.38
N PRO A 51 22.97 5.32 23.20
CA PRO A 51 23.89 5.31 24.33
C PRO A 51 23.51 4.21 25.34
N GLU A 52 24.50 3.69 26.09
CA GLU A 52 24.35 2.49 26.94
C GLU A 52 23.28 2.64 28.03
N ASP A 53 23.05 3.86 28.52
CA ASP A 53 22.00 4.20 29.48
C ASP A 53 20.57 4.07 28.91
N ARG A 54 20.44 3.98 27.58
CA ARG A 54 19.16 3.80 26.87
C ARG A 54 18.98 2.41 26.26
N TRP A 55 19.91 1.49 26.52
CA TRP A 55 19.77 0.11 26.10
C TRP A 55 18.59 -0.58 26.79
N GLY A 56 17.92 -1.48 26.07
CA GLY A 56 16.72 -2.12 26.58
C GLY A 56 16.49 -3.53 26.05
N PRO A 57 15.35 -4.14 26.37
CA PRO A 57 15.03 -5.50 25.93
C PRO A 57 15.02 -5.68 24.40
N SER A 58 14.81 -4.59 23.65
CA SER A 58 14.85 -4.56 22.18
C SER A 58 16.26 -4.37 21.60
N GLY A 59 17.30 -4.35 22.43
CA GLY A 59 18.69 -4.18 22.04
C GLY A 59 19.17 -2.74 22.17
N MET A 60 20.15 -2.39 21.33
CA MET A 60 20.89 -1.13 21.42
C MET A 60 20.59 -0.15 20.28
N ASP A 61 19.57 -0.41 19.47
CA ASP A 61 19.28 0.41 18.29
C ASP A 61 17.96 1.17 18.41
N ASN A 62 17.96 2.38 17.87
CA ASN A 62 16.78 3.07 17.42
C ASN A 62 16.63 2.83 15.90
N VAL A 63 15.48 2.28 15.49
CA VAL A 63 15.16 2.05 14.07
C VAL A 63 14.07 3.03 13.65
N GLU A 64 14.32 3.81 12.60
CA GLU A 64 13.38 4.81 12.11
C GLU A 64 13.28 4.76 10.57
N PHE A 65 12.06 4.84 10.05
CA PHE A 65 11.82 4.97 8.61
C PHE A 65 11.81 6.45 8.21
N LEU A 66 12.77 6.80 7.35
CA LEU A 66 13.01 8.17 6.91
C LEU A 66 12.69 8.30 5.42
N ILE A 67 12.13 9.45 5.05
CA ILE A 67 11.74 9.76 3.68
C ILE A 67 12.23 11.14 3.31
N SER A 68 12.63 11.29 2.06
CA SER A 68 12.82 12.58 1.40
C SER A 68 11.84 12.63 0.23
N THR A 69 10.92 13.60 0.22
CA THR A 69 9.84 13.67 -0.78
C THR A 69 10.22 14.42 -2.05
N ASN A 70 11.26 15.26 -1.98
CA ASN A 70 11.69 16.11 -3.08
C ASN A 70 13.21 15.99 -3.30
N PRO A 71 13.70 16.20 -4.53
CA PRO A 71 15.13 16.20 -4.81
C PRO A 71 15.82 17.28 -3.97
N GLY A 72 16.86 16.89 -3.22
CA GLY A 72 17.60 17.80 -2.35
C GLY A 72 16.96 18.10 -1.00
N ALA A 73 15.76 17.59 -0.70
CA ALA A 73 15.18 17.69 0.63
C ALA A 73 15.87 16.72 1.60
N ASP A 74 16.02 17.15 2.86
CA ASP A 74 16.52 16.29 3.92
C ASP A 74 15.56 15.13 4.20
N PHE A 75 16.14 14.04 4.69
CA PHE A 75 15.36 12.92 5.20
C PHE A 75 14.65 13.30 6.49
N ALA A 76 13.34 13.08 6.54
CA ALA A 76 12.51 13.26 7.72
C ALA A 76 11.79 11.96 8.08
N PRO A 77 11.44 11.76 9.37
CA PRO A 77 10.61 10.63 9.79
C PRO A 77 9.31 10.54 8.98
N LEU A 78 8.90 9.32 8.60
CA LEU A 78 7.65 9.04 7.89
C LEU A 78 6.43 9.73 8.54
N ALA A 79 6.39 9.78 9.87
CA ALA A 79 5.32 10.41 10.64
C ALA A 79 5.23 11.94 10.50
N LYS A 80 6.29 12.59 9.99
CA LYS A 80 6.35 14.05 9.79
C LYS A 80 6.02 14.48 8.35
N ILE A 81 5.61 13.56 7.49
CA ILE A 81 5.22 13.89 6.11
C ILE A 81 3.94 14.73 6.12
N ALA A 82 3.96 15.82 5.36
CA ALA A 82 2.92 16.85 5.40
C ALA A 82 1.67 16.51 4.57
N SER A 83 1.76 15.63 3.56
CA SER A 83 0.62 15.28 2.68
C SER A 83 0.07 13.88 2.99
N GLY A 84 -1.23 13.81 3.28
CA GLY A 84 -1.91 12.54 3.53
C GLY A 84 -1.88 11.58 2.33
N GLY A 85 -1.93 12.10 1.09
CA GLY A 85 -1.86 11.29 -0.12
C GLY A 85 -0.47 10.70 -0.37
N GLU A 86 0.60 11.42 0.01
CA GLU A 86 1.97 10.88 -0.07
C GLU A 86 2.20 9.79 0.96
N LEU A 87 1.76 10.03 2.21
CA LEU A 87 1.89 9.07 3.29
C LEU A 87 1.20 7.73 2.95
N SER A 88 -0.03 7.76 2.45
CA SER A 88 -0.75 6.55 2.04
C SER A 88 0.00 5.75 0.96
N ARG A 89 0.61 6.45 -0.01
CA ARG A 89 1.40 5.81 -1.07
C ARG A 89 2.71 5.21 -0.55
N PHE A 90 3.38 5.86 0.40
CA PHE A 90 4.55 5.28 1.07
C PHE A 90 4.19 4.05 1.89
N ILE A 91 3.08 4.08 2.60
CA ILE A 91 2.59 2.91 3.35
C ILE A 91 2.25 1.78 2.39
N LEU A 92 1.64 2.06 1.24
CA LEU A 92 1.41 1.06 0.19
C LEU A 92 2.72 0.48 -0.33
N ALA A 93 3.70 1.32 -0.69
CA ALA A 93 5.02 0.88 -1.14
C ALA A 93 5.67 -0.08 -0.13
N LEU A 94 5.63 0.28 1.16
CA LEU A 94 6.16 -0.54 2.24
C LEU A 94 5.40 -1.88 2.38
N LYS A 95 4.06 -1.85 2.34
CA LYS A 95 3.24 -3.06 2.42
C LYS A 95 3.48 -4.00 1.24
N VAL A 96 3.61 -3.46 0.03
CA VAL A 96 3.90 -4.26 -1.18
C VAL A 96 5.29 -4.87 -1.08
N ALA A 97 6.31 -4.09 -0.73
CA ALA A 97 7.69 -4.57 -0.55
C ALA A 97 7.78 -5.68 0.51
N LEU A 98 7.02 -5.57 1.60
CA LEU A 98 6.96 -6.60 2.64
C LEU A 98 6.14 -7.83 2.21
N ALA A 99 5.04 -7.64 1.48
CA ALA A 99 4.18 -8.73 1.02
C ALA A 99 4.91 -9.65 0.02
N GLU A 100 5.70 -9.08 -0.88
CA GLU A 100 6.53 -9.85 -1.84
C GLU A 100 7.63 -10.67 -1.16
N GLN A 101 8.03 -10.31 0.07
CA GLN A 101 9.00 -11.09 0.87
C GLN A 101 8.33 -12.05 1.86
N GLY A 102 7.08 -11.78 2.24
CA GLY A 102 6.41 -12.41 3.38
C GLY A 102 5.60 -13.66 3.08
N GLY A 103 5.44 -14.04 1.80
CA GLY A 103 4.71 -15.26 1.40
C GLY A 103 3.24 -15.30 1.86
N ALA A 104 2.63 -14.14 2.13
CA ALA A 104 1.25 -14.07 2.59
C ALA A 104 0.30 -14.52 1.46
N THR A 105 -0.43 -15.61 1.67
CA THR A 105 -1.37 -16.15 0.68
C THR A 105 -2.55 -15.20 0.40
N THR A 106 -2.89 -14.31 1.35
CA THR A 106 -3.97 -13.35 1.19
C THR A 106 -3.62 -12.00 1.81
N VAL A 107 -3.85 -10.92 1.06
CA VAL A 107 -3.60 -9.53 1.50
C VAL A 107 -4.88 -8.71 1.36
N ILE A 108 -5.20 -7.92 2.39
CA ILE A 108 -6.39 -7.07 2.41
C ILE A 108 -5.97 -5.60 2.50
N PHE A 109 -6.47 -4.79 1.59
CA PHE A 109 -6.31 -3.34 1.55
C PHE A 109 -7.67 -2.66 1.71
N ASP A 110 -7.76 -1.74 2.66
CA ASP A 110 -8.95 -0.91 2.87
C ASP A 110 -8.59 0.56 2.65
N GLU A 111 -9.34 1.24 1.79
CA GLU A 111 -9.20 2.66 1.42
C GLU A 111 -7.76 3.11 1.07
N ILE A 112 -6.98 2.24 0.43
CA ILE A 112 -5.57 2.53 0.09
C ILE A 112 -5.41 3.69 -0.92
N ASP A 113 -6.50 3.99 -1.62
CA ASP A 113 -6.65 5.04 -2.62
C ASP A 113 -7.30 6.33 -2.05
N ARG A 114 -7.47 6.44 -0.73
CA ARG A 114 -8.07 7.62 -0.12
C ARG A 114 -7.28 8.89 -0.44
N GLY A 115 -7.99 9.89 -0.96
CA GLY A 115 -7.42 11.20 -1.24
C GLY A 115 -6.50 11.23 -2.46
N VAL A 116 -6.53 10.20 -3.32
CA VAL A 116 -5.82 10.20 -4.60
C VAL A 116 -6.80 10.02 -5.77
N GLY A 117 -6.43 10.55 -6.94
CA GLY A 117 -7.25 10.47 -8.15
C GLY A 117 -6.41 10.44 -9.42
N GLY A 118 -7.09 10.24 -10.56
CA GLY A 118 -6.46 10.26 -11.88
C GLY A 118 -5.32 9.25 -12.01
N ALA A 119 -4.19 9.69 -12.56
CA ALA A 119 -3.04 8.84 -12.85
C ALA A 119 -2.45 8.14 -11.61
N VAL A 120 -2.61 8.71 -10.42
CA VAL A 120 -2.14 8.10 -9.17
C VAL A 120 -2.99 6.91 -8.78
N ALA A 121 -4.32 7.03 -8.90
CA ALA A 121 -5.23 5.93 -8.61
C ALA A 121 -5.04 4.77 -9.63
N SER A 122 -4.82 5.10 -10.90
CA SER A 122 -4.45 4.10 -11.92
C SER A 122 -3.16 3.35 -11.57
N ALA A 123 -2.13 4.07 -11.15
CA ALA A 123 -0.85 3.49 -10.72
C ALA A 123 -1.01 2.54 -9.51
N ILE A 124 -1.82 2.93 -8.52
CA ILE A 124 -2.17 2.06 -7.37
C ILE A 124 -2.86 0.80 -7.86
N GLY A 125 -3.90 0.92 -8.69
CA GLY A 125 -4.63 -0.23 -9.23
C GLY A 125 -3.72 -1.19 -9.99
N GLU A 126 -2.84 -0.67 -10.85
CA GLU A 126 -1.85 -1.46 -11.59
C GLU A 126 -0.86 -2.16 -10.66
N ARG A 127 -0.46 -1.53 -9.55
CA ARG A 127 0.46 -2.17 -8.61
C ARG A 127 -0.21 -3.26 -7.80
N LEU A 128 -1.43 -3.04 -7.33
CA LEU A 128 -2.22 -4.07 -6.63
C LEU A 128 -2.50 -5.27 -7.54
N ALA A 129 -2.85 -5.05 -8.80
CA ALA A 129 -3.01 -6.12 -9.78
C ALA A 129 -1.72 -6.92 -9.99
N ARG A 130 -0.57 -6.25 -10.10
CA ARG A 130 0.74 -6.92 -10.19
C ARG A 130 1.08 -7.73 -8.94
N LEU A 131 0.78 -7.21 -7.76
CA LEU A 131 0.99 -7.94 -6.51
C LEU A 131 0.12 -9.21 -6.45
N ALA A 132 -1.15 -9.13 -6.86
CA ALA A 132 -2.05 -10.27 -6.92
C ALA A 132 -1.62 -11.32 -7.96
N ASN A 133 -1.07 -10.89 -9.10
CA ASN A 133 -0.62 -11.76 -10.19
C ASN A 133 0.85 -12.20 -10.07
N GLY A 134 1.52 -11.87 -8.96
CA GLY A 134 2.92 -12.21 -8.73
C GLY A 134 3.17 -13.72 -8.68
N SER A 135 4.45 -14.10 -8.78
CA SER A 135 4.93 -15.49 -8.93
C SER A 135 4.42 -16.50 -7.89
N ASP A 136 4.00 -16.01 -6.71
CA ASP A 136 3.54 -16.84 -5.59
C ASP A 136 2.00 -17.01 -5.51
N GLY A 137 1.24 -16.42 -6.46
CA GLY A 137 -0.20 -16.69 -6.62
C GLY A 137 -1.09 -16.23 -5.45
N GLY A 138 -0.82 -15.06 -4.87
CA GLY A 138 -1.56 -14.54 -3.71
C GLY A 138 -2.93 -13.94 -4.05
N GLN A 139 -3.89 -14.04 -3.13
CA GLN A 139 -5.19 -13.37 -3.23
C GLN A 139 -5.12 -11.95 -2.66
N LEU A 140 -5.58 -10.96 -3.42
CA LEU A 140 -5.70 -9.58 -2.95
C LEU A 140 -7.17 -9.15 -2.89
N LEU A 141 -7.59 -8.65 -1.73
CA LEU A 141 -8.89 -8.03 -1.53
C LEU A 141 -8.70 -6.53 -1.31
N ALA A 142 -9.29 -5.70 -2.18
CA ALA A 142 -9.26 -4.25 -2.06
C ALA A 142 -10.67 -3.71 -1.87
N VAL A 143 -10.87 -2.89 -0.84
CA VAL A 143 -12.07 -2.05 -0.68
C VAL A 143 -11.70 -0.65 -1.18
N THR A 144 -12.41 -0.17 -2.20
CA THR A 144 -12.05 1.04 -2.94
C THR A 144 -13.30 1.78 -3.42
N HIS A 145 -13.17 3.09 -3.55
CA HIS A 145 -14.14 3.96 -4.24
C HIS A 145 -13.59 4.51 -5.56
N SER A 146 -12.33 4.21 -5.92
CA SER A 146 -11.73 4.59 -7.18
C SER A 146 -12.18 3.65 -8.31
N PRO A 147 -12.78 4.18 -9.39
CA PRO A 147 -13.07 3.37 -10.57
C PRO A 147 -11.77 2.84 -11.21
N GLN A 148 -10.65 3.57 -11.11
CA GLN A 148 -9.36 3.15 -11.65
C GLN A 148 -8.82 1.92 -10.93
N VAL A 149 -8.97 1.84 -9.60
CA VAL A 149 -8.53 0.68 -8.81
C VAL A 149 -9.50 -0.49 -9.01
N ALA A 150 -10.81 -0.24 -8.92
CA ALA A 150 -11.83 -1.28 -9.07
C ALA A 150 -11.79 -1.95 -10.45
N ALA A 151 -11.50 -1.20 -11.52
CA ALA A 151 -11.38 -1.76 -12.86
C ALA A 151 -10.30 -2.85 -12.94
N ARG A 152 -9.17 -2.68 -12.23
CA ARG A 152 -8.03 -3.61 -12.23
C ARG A 152 -8.28 -4.93 -11.49
N GLY A 153 -9.39 -5.06 -10.76
CA GLY A 153 -9.73 -6.29 -10.07
C GLY A 153 -10.11 -7.42 -11.03
N GLY A 154 -9.66 -8.65 -10.77
CA GLY A 154 -10.11 -9.82 -11.52
C GLY A 154 -11.59 -10.16 -11.26
N MET A 155 -12.06 -9.90 -10.04
CA MET A 155 -13.46 -10.02 -9.63
C MET A 155 -13.92 -8.71 -9.00
N HIS A 156 -15.17 -8.32 -9.24
CA HIS A 156 -15.74 -7.08 -8.70
C HIS A 156 -17.01 -7.40 -7.90
N TYR A 157 -16.93 -7.16 -6.59
CA TYR A 157 -18.07 -7.27 -5.70
C TYR A 157 -18.62 -5.88 -5.40
N LYS A 158 -19.93 -5.71 -5.56
CA LYS A 158 -20.64 -4.49 -5.17
C LYS A 158 -21.24 -4.67 -3.78
N ILE A 159 -20.95 -3.72 -2.90
CA ILE A 159 -21.59 -3.62 -1.59
C ILE A 159 -22.71 -2.59 -1.69
N ALA A 160 -23.93 -3.00 -1.38
CA ALA A 160 -25.09 -2.12 -1.41
C ALA A 160 -25.97 -2.33 -0.18
N LYS A 161 -26.54 -1.24 0.33
CA LYS A 161 -27.55 -1.28 1.38
C LYS A 161 -28.93 -1.39 0.73
N SER A 162 -29.71 -2.38 1.13
CA SER A 162 -31.14 -2.47 0.82
C SER A 162 -31.96 -2.19 2.09
N SER A 163 -33.08 -1.51 1.91
CA SER A 163 -34.02 -1.17 2.97
C SER A 163 -35.37 -1.77 2.63
N GLU A 164 -35.69 -2.93 3.21
CA GLU A 164 -37.05 -3.46 3.23
C GLU A 164 -37.69 -3.09 4.57
N GLY A 165 -38.33 -1.92 4.62
CA GLY A 165 -39.04 -1.43 5.81
C GLY A 165 -38.11 -0.90 6.92
N THR A 166 -37.99 -1.61 8.03
CA THR A 166 -37.40 -1.11 9.30
C THR A 166 -35.93 -1.50 9.51
N VAL A 167 -35.38 -2.41 8.70
CA VAL A 167 -34.01 -2.92 8.85
C VAL A 167 -33.22 -2.69 7.57
N THR A 168 -32.16 -1.90 7.64
CA THR A 168 -31.18 -1.78 6.57
C THR A 168 -30.28 -3.00 6.57
N ARG A 169 -30.28 -3.78 5.49
CA ARG A 169 -29.37 -4.91 5.28
C ARG A 169 -28.27 -4.51 4.30
N THR A 170 -27.04 -4.92 4.57
CA THR A 170 -25.92 -4.76 3.63
C THR A 170 -25.75 -6.07 2.85
N GLY A 171 -25.94 -6.00 1.53
CA GLY A 171 -25.69 -7.10 0.61
C GLY A 171 -24.35 -6.95 -0.10
N VAL A 172 -23.75 -8.09 -0.47
CA VAL A 172 -22.56 -8.17 -1.31
C VAL A 172 -22.90 -9.02 -2.52
N VAL A 173 -22.72 -8.48 -3.72
CA VAL A 173 -23.09 -9.15 -4.98
C VAL A 173 -21.89 -9.17 -5.91
N LEU A 174 -21.56 -10.35 -6.45
CA LEU A 174 -20.57 -10.48 -7.52
C LEU A 174 -21.18 -9.95 -8.82
N LEU A 175 -20.47 -9.04 -9.48
CA LEU A 175 -20.89 -8.47 -10.76
C LEU A 175 -20.38 -9.30 -11.93
N ASP A 176 -21.23 -9.48 -12.94
CA ASP A 176 -20.83 -9.96 -14.25
C ASP A 176 -20.17 -8.83 -15.07
N GLN A 177 -19.80 -9.09 -16.33
CA GLN A 177 -19.09 -8.11 -17.15
C GLN A 177 -19.91 -6.83 -17.40
N ALA A 178 -21.21 -6.97 -17.67
CA ALA A 178 -22.10 -5.82 -17.89
C ALA A 178 -22.31 -5.03 -16.58
N GLY A 179 -22.55 -5.71 -15.47
CA GLY A 179 -22.67 -5.10 -14.15
C GLY A 179 -21.39 -4.39 -13.72
N ARG A 180 -20.21 -4.94 -14.06
CA ARG A 180 -18.92 -4.28 -13.85
C ARG A 180 -18.82 -2.97 -14.61
N GLN A 181 -19.15 -2.96 -15.90
CA GLN A 181 -19.14 -1.75 -16.71
C GLN A 181 -20.05 -0.67 -16.13
N GLU A 182 -21.30 -1.02 -15.80
CA GLU A 182 -22.27 -0.09 -15.22
C GLU A 182 -21.79 0.45 -13.86
N GLU A 183 -21.22 -0.39 -13.00
CA GLU A 183 -20.75 0.07 -11.69
C GLU A 183 -19.52 0.99 -11.80
N ILE A 184 -18.58 0.69 -12.69
CA ILE A 184 -17.43 1.57 -12.95
C ILE A 184 -17.92 2.90 -13.56
N ALA A 185 -18.87 2.88 -14.49
CA ALA A 185 -19.48 4.08 -15.05
C ALA A 185 -20.17 4.91 -13.97
N ARG A 186 -20.92 4.27 -13.06
CA ARG A 186 -21.53 4.91 -11.88
C ARG A 186 -20.48 5.52 -10.94
N MET A 187 -19.36 4.84 -10.70
CA MET A 187 -18.25 5.38 -9.90
C MET A 187 -17.60 6.60 -10.56
N LEU A 188 -17.63 6.70 -11.90
CA LEU A 188 -17.10 7.84 -12.66
C LEU A 188 -18.06 9.05 -12.68
N SER A 189 -19.35 8.83 -12.97
CA SER A 189 -20.32 9.92 -13.19
C SER A 189 -21.23 10.22 -11.99
N GLY A 190 -21.21 9.37 -10.96
CA GLY A 190 -22.02 9.54 -9.76
C GLY A 190 -23.44 8.99 -9.91
N ALA A 191 -24.45 9.85 -9.73
CA ALA A 191 -25.85 9.41 -9.63
C ALA A 191 -26.47 9.03 -10.98
N GLU A 192 -26.10 9.73 -12.06
CA GLU A 192 -26.61 9.48 -13.41
C GLU A 192 -25.51 8.85 -14.28
N ILE A 193 -25.81 7.70 -14.89
CA ILE A 193 -24.87 6.98 -15.75
C ILE A 193 -25.04 7.43 -17.21
N THR A 194 -24.06 8.14 -17.74
CA THR A 194 -24.10 8.67 -19.11
C THR A 194 -23.43 7.73 -20.12
N SER A 195 -23.63 7.98 -21.42
CA SER A 195 -22.93 7.28 -22.50
C SER A 195 -21.41 7.45 -22.42
N GLU A 196 -20.96 8.64 -22.06
CA GLU A 196 -19.54 8.99 -21.95
C GLU A 196 -18.89 8.28 -20.76
N ALA A 197 -19.63 8.15 -19.65
CA ALA A 197 -19.19 7.41 -18.48
C ALA A 197 -18.99 5.92 -18.79
N ARG A 198 -19.92 5.32 -19.55
CA ARG A 198 -19.79 3.93 -20.04
C ARG A 198 -18.59 3.77 -20.97
N ALA A 199 -18.43 4.67 -21.94
CA ALA A 199 -17.27 4.64 -22.84
C ALA A 199 -15.94 4.77 -22.09
N GLN A 200 -15.89 5.60 -21.04
CA GLN A 200 -14.69 5.72 -20.21
C GLN A 200 -14.49 4.50 -19.30
N ALA A 201 -15.56 3.87 -18.81
CA ALA A 201 -15.49 2.61 -18.08
C ALA A 201 -14.91 1.49 -18.96
N ASP A 202 -15.33 1.40 -20.22
CA ASP A 202 -14.78 0.43 -21.17
C ASP A 202 -13.28 0.60 -21.33
N ARG A 203 -12.79 1.83 -21.50
CA ARG A 203 -11.34 2.10 -21.57
C ARG A 203 -10.58 1.70 -20.31
N LEU A 204 -11.18 1.80 -19.14
CA LEU A 204 -10.55 1.33 -17.89
C LEU A 204 -10.51 -0.19 -17.81
N LEU A 205 -11.54 -0.88 -18.34
CA LEU A 205 -11.65 -2.33 -18.34
C LEU A 205 -10.83 -3.01 -19.45
N GLU A 206 -10.61 -2.34 -20.58
CA GLU A 206 -9.76 -2.82 -21.69
C GLU A 206 -8.29 -2.98 -21.28
N GLY A 207 -7.82 -2.18 -20.33
CA GLY A 207 -6.43 -2.24 -19.88
C GLY A 207 -6.11 -3.38 -18.92
N VAL A 208 -7.10 -4.19 -18.55
CA VAL A 208 -7.06 -5.21 -17.48
C VAL A 208 -6.65 -6.57 -18.03
#